data_AF-A0A8T4WW82-F1
#
_entry.id   AF-A0A8T4WW82-F1
#
_cell.length_a   1.000
_cell.length_b   1.000
_cell.length_c   1.000
_cell.angle_alpha   90.00
_cell.angle_beta   90.00
_cell.angle_gamma   90.00
#
_symmetry.space_group_name_H-M   'P 1'
#
loop_
_entity.id
_entity.type
_entity.pdbx_description
1 polymer ?
#
loop_
_entity_poly.entity_id
_entity_poly.type
_entity_poly.pdbx_seq_one_letter_code
_entity_poly.pdbx_strand_id
1 'polypeptide(L)'
;MLDWALSKIIISIFTVGLIIFSIFIFSSKRAAIEEDKLRNISNRISSKVNELSNTYSNSSVYFTFSENVSAVTLPGDIDGENYEIRFSDSWLTLETERKVASSDFTEEIHLWDPSNVNYTTNESELERSDDQNTSLKIVSGEERFKVVRCELIVSGEIQYHTFLYKWN
;
A
#
# COMPACT_ATOMS: atom_id res chain seq x y z
N MET A 1 58.44 25.26 4.85
CA MET A 1 57.38 25.52 3.83
C MET A 1 56.51 24.30 3.57
N LEU A 2 57.04 23.06 3.68
CA LEU A 2 56.29 21.82 3.51
C LEU A 2 55.12 21.67 4.52
N ASP A 3 55.30 22.06 5.78
CA ASP A 3 54.29 21.91 6.84
C ASP A 3 53.01 22.73 6.62
N TRP A 4 53.13 23.92 6.04
CA TRP A 4 51.98 24.77 5.73
C TRP A 4 51.16 24.22 4.56
N ALA A 5 51.82 23.64 3.56
CA ALA A 5 51.14 23.01 2.43
C ALA A 5 50.47 21.69 2.84
N LEU A 6 51.16 20.86 3.64
CA LEU A 6 50.61 19.60 4.17
C LEU A 6 49.40 19.84 5.09
N SER A 7 49.47 20.85 5.97
CA SER A 7 48.35 21.22 6.84
C SER A 7 47.10 21.58 6.03
N LYS A 8 47.24 22.35 4.94
CA LYS A 8 46.12 22.70 4.05
C LYS A 8 45.54 21.50 3.32
N ILE A 9 46.39 20.57 2.88
CA ILE A 9 45.95 19.33 2.23
C ILE A 9 45.14 18.47 3.22
N ILE A 10 45.64 18.32 4.46
CA ILE A 10 44.94 17.53 5.50
C ILE A 10 43.58 18.17 5.84
N ILE A 11 43.52 19.48 6.02
CA ILE A 11 42.25 20.20 6.29
C ILE A 11 41.29 20.03 5.11
N SER A 12 41.78 20.11 3.87
CA SER A 12 40.94 19.92 2.68
C SER A 12 40.40 18.50 2.59
N ILE A 13 41.23 17.48 2.79
CA ILE A 13 40.81 16.07 2.83
C ILE A 13 39.78 15.86 3.94
N PHE A 14 40.02 16.40 5.14
CA PHE A 14 39.10 16.28 6.27
C PHE A 14 37.75 16.96 5.97
N THR A 15 37.77 18.14 5.36
CA THR A 15 36.56 18.87 4.98
C THR A 15 35.75 18.09 3.94
N VAL A 16 36.41 17.55 2.91
CA VAL A 16 35.76 16.71 1.89
C VAL A 16 35.19 15.43 2.52
N GLY A 17 35.94 14.80 3.42
CA GLY A 17 35.48 13.63 4.18
C GLY A 17 34.22 13.92 4.99
N LEU A 18 34.16 15.07 5.68
CA LEU A 18 32.97 15.49 6.42
C LEU A 18 31.77 15.76 5.53
N ILE A 19 31.97 16.36 4.34
CA ILE A 19 30.89 16.59 3.38
C ILE A 19 30.32 15.26 2.89
N ILE A 20 31.18 14.34 2.46
CA ILE A 20 30.77 13.00 1.98
C ILE A 20 30.02 12.25 3.08
N PHE A 21 30.54 12.27 4.31
CA PHE A 21 29.91 11.63 5.45
C PHE A 21 28.52 12.23 5.77
N SER A 22 28.39 13.55 5.68
CA SER A 22 27.11 14.24 5.89
C SER A 22 26.07 13.87 4.83
N ILE A 23 26.48 13.79 3.56
CA ILE A 23 25.63 13.34 2.45
C ILE A 23 25.18 11.90 2.70
N PHE A 24 26.09 11.02 3.12
CA PHE A 24 25.78 9.62 3.42
C PHE A 24 24.74 9.50 4.55
N ILE A 25 24.94 10.19 5.68
CA ILE A 25 23.97 10.20 6.78
C ILE A 25 22.61 10.72 6.31
N PHE A 26 22.60 11.81 5.56
CA PHE A 26 21.35 12.41 5.07
C PHE A 26 20.60 11.45 4.15
N SER A 27 21.30 10.80 3.22
CA SER A 27 20.74 9.79 2.32
C SER A 27 20.16 8.60 3.09
N SER A 28 20.87 8.10 4.11
CA SER A 28 20.41 6.99 4.93
C SER A 28 19.15 7.35 5.74
N LYS A 29 19.10 8.56 6.33
CA LYS A 29 17.92 9.04 7.06
C LYS A 29 16.70 9.18 6.15
N ARG A 30 16.88 9.71 4.93
CA ARG A 30 15.78 9.85 3.96
C ARG A 30 15.19 8.49 3.61
N ALA A 31 16.03 7.50 3.34
CA ALA A 31 15.60 6.14 3.04
C ALA A 31 14.77 5.51 4.17
N ALA A 32 15.16 5.73 5.44
CA ALA A 32 14.39 5.23 6.58
C ALA A 32 13.02 5.91 6.71
N ILE A 33 12.95 7.23 6.47
CA ILE A 33 11.69 7.98 6.52
C ILE A 33 10.72 7.51 5.42
N GLU A 34 11.22 7.27 4.21
CA GLU A 34 10.43 6.77 3.08
C GLU A 34 9.80 5.41 3.40
N GLU A 35 10.59 4.49 3.94
CA GLU A 35 10.13 3.16 4.39
C GLU A 35 9.08 3.26 5.51
N ASP A 36 9.28 4.14 6.49
CA ASP A 36 8.29 4.38 7.55
C ASP A 36 6.97 4.97 7.01
N LYS A 37 7.03 5.88 6.03
CA LYS A 37 5.84 6.40 5.35
C LYS A 37 5.08 5.28 4.63
N LEU A 38 5.77 4.46 3.84
CA LEU A 38 5.17 3.32 3.14
C LEU A 38 4.54 2.34 4.13
N ARG A 39 5.24 1.98 5.20
CA ARG A 39 4.73 1.09 6.24
C ARG A 39 3.49 1.65 6.93
N ASN A 40 3.47 2.94 7.22
CA ASN A 40 2.29 3.58 7.82
C ASN A 40 1.07 3.54 6.90
N ILE A 41 1.26 3.75 5.60
CA ILE A 41 0.18 3.64 4.61
C ILE A 41 -0.29 2.19 4.51
N SER A 42 0.64 1.23 4.39
CA SER A 42 0.37 -0.20 4.33
C SER A 42 -0.46 -0.70 5.52
N ASN A 43 -0.03 -0.31 6.73
CA ASN A 43 -0.74 -0.63 7.97
C ASN A 43 -2.13 0.00 8.03
N ARG A 44 -2.28 1.24 7.53
CA ARG A 44 -3.57 1.93 7.53
C ARG A 44 -4.57 1.26 6.59
N ILE A 45 -4.12 0.84 5.40
CA ILE A 45 -4.96 0.08 4.47
C ILE A 45 -5.36 -1.25 5.10
N SER A 46 -4.38 -2.03 5.56
CA SER A 46 -4.62 -3.36 6.17
C SER A 46 -5.53 -3.27 7.38
N SER A 47 -5.32 -2.29 8.26
CA SER A 47 -6.19 -2.08 9.42
C SER A 47 -7.64 -1.82 9.01
N LYS A 48 -7.88 -1.07 7.93
CA LYS A 48 -9.24 -0.77 7.47
C LYS A 48 -9.88 -1.93 6.72
N VAL A 49 -9.11 -2.68 5.93
CA VAL A 49 -9.57 -3.93 5.31
C VAL A 49 -9.93 -4.95 6.38
N ASN A 50 -9.08 -5.12 7.39
CA ASN A 50 -9.32 -6.05 8.50
C ASN A 50 -10.51 -5.60 9.36
N GLU A 51 -10.63 -4.31 9.65
CA GLU A 51 -11.81 -3.77 10.37
C GLU A 51 -13.10 -4.09 9.61
N LEU A 52 -13.12 -3.89 8.28
CA LEU A 52 -14.29 -4.18 7.45
C LEU A 52 -14.60 -5.69 7.35
N SER A 53 -13.57 -6.51 7.20
CA SER A 53 -13.70 -7.97 7.06
C SER A 53 -14.29 -8.61 8.31
N ASN A 54 -13.97 -8.07 9.49
CA ASN A 54 -14.54 -8.53 10.75
C ASN A 54 -16.00 -8.05 11.01
N THR A 55 -16.63 -7.36 10.06
CA THR A 55 -18.04 -6.96 10.19
C THR A 55 -19.00 -8.00 9.62
N TYR A 56 -20.12 -8.21 10.31
CA TYR A 56 -21.24 -9.07 9.88
C TYR A 56 -22.36 -8.23 9.25
N SER A 57 -22.00 -7.31 8.35
CA SER A 57 -22.95 -6.42 7.70
C SER A 57 -22.44 -5.91 6.37
N ASN A 58 -23.36 -5.61 5.44
CA ASN A 58 -23.02 -4.96 4.20
C ASN A 58 -22.44 -3.56 4.48
N SER A 59 -21.17 -3.37 4.11
CA SER A 59 -20.43 -2.16 4.42
C SER A 59 -19.38 -1.88 3.36
N SER A 60 -18.95 -0.62 3.26
CA SER A 60 -17.93 -0.25 2.30
C SER A 60 -17.06 0.89 2.77
N VAL A 61 -15.78 0.84 2.41
CA VAL A 61 -14.80 1.88 2.65
C VAL A 61 -14.16 2.27 1.32
N TYR A 62 -14.15 3.57 1.05
CA TYR A 62 -13.49 4.14 -0.12
C TYR A 62 -12.09 4.61 0.26
N PHE A 63 -11.13 4.40 -0.63
CA PHE A 63 -9.77 4.91 -0.51
C PHE A 63 -9.48 5.88 -1.65
N THR A 64 -8.94 7.03 -1.28
CA THR A 64 -8.66 8.13 -2.23
C THR A 64 -7.34 8.80 -1.90
N PHE A 65 -6.78 9.52 -2.85
CA PHE A 65 -5.52 10.28 -2.71
C PHE A 65 -5.72 11.80 -2.68
N SER A 66 -6.97 12.24 -2.68
CA SER A 66 -7.40 13.63 -2.60
C SER A 66 -8.35 13.80 -1.43
N GLU A 67 -8.39 14.97 -0.81
CA GLU A 67 -9.28 15.23 0.33
C GLU A 67 -10.74 14.85 0.02
N ASN A 68 -11.26 13.89 0.78
CA ASN A 68 -12.65 13.46 0.72
C ASN A 68 -13.11 13.06 2.12
N VAL A 69 -14.13 13.75 2.63
CA VAL A 69 -14.67 13.59 3.99
C VAL A 69 -15.28 12.20 4.21
N SER A 70 -15.72 11.53 3.14
CA SER A 70 -16.38 10.22 3.20
C SER A 70 -15.47 9.06 2.80
N ALA A 71 -14.17 9.29 2.65
CA ALA A 71 -13.19 8.28 2.26
C ALA A 71 -11.95 8.29 3.15
N VAL A 72 -11.25 7.17 3.21
CA VAL A 72 -9.90 7.10 3.76
C VAL A 72 -8.96 7.80 2.78
N THR A 73 -8.50 8.99 3.16
CA THR A 73 -7.52 9.74 2.37
C THR A 73 -6.11 9.25 2.67
N LEU A 74 -5.39 8.80 1.64
CA LEU A 74 -3.98 8.42 1.65
C LEU A 74 -3.14 9.50 0.97
N PRO A 75 -1.83 9.60 1.25
CA PRO A 75 -0.93 10.48 0.51
C PRO A 75 -0.90 10.09 -0.98
N GLY A 76 -0.97 11.06 -1.89
CA GLY A 76 -0.86 10.81 -3.33
C GLY A 76 0.55 10.47 -3.80
N ASP A 77 1.56 10.97 -3.08
CA ASP A 77 2.97 10.75 -3.36
C ASP A 77 3.78 10.59 -2.06
N ILE A 78 4.99 10.07 -2.19
CA ILE A 78 6.02 10.08 -1.15
C ILE A 78 7.25 10.76 -1.72
N ASP A 79 7.61 11.90 -1.14
CA ASP A 79 8.75 12.70 -1.58
C ASP A 79 8.66 13.15 -3.07
N GLY A 80 7.44 13.39 -3.56
CA GLY A 80 7.18 13.85 -4.92
C GLY A 80 7.11 12.74 -5.98
N GLU A 81 7.18 11.47 -5.57
CA GLU A 81 7.05 10.31 -6.45
C GLU A 81 5.80 9.51 -6.08
N ASN A 82 5.04 9.07 -7.09
CA ASN A 82 3.94 8.12 -6.89
C ASN A 82 4.50 6.78 -6.41
N TYR A 83 3.71 6.06 -5.62
CA TYR A 83 4.00 4.69 -5.20
C TYR A 83 2.94 3.74 -5.76
N GLU A 84 3.34 2.50 -5.95
CA GLU A 84 2.47 1.42 -6.40
C GLU A 84 1.95 0.65 -5.20
N ILE A 85 0.67 0.29 -5.21
CA ILE A 85 0.04 -0.61 -4.25
C ILE A 85 -0.34 -1.88 -5.00
N ARG A 86 0.26 -3.02 -4.62
CA ARG A 86 -0.05 -4.34 -5.16
C ARG A 86 -0.79 -5.14 -4.09
N PHE A 87 -2.00 -5.57 -4.42
CA PHE A 87 -2.82 -6.43 -3.57
C PHE A 87 -2.73 -7.88 -4.04
N SER A 88 -2.65 -8.79 -3.07
CA SER A 88 -2.99 -10.21 -3.15
C SER A 88 -4.26 -10.45 -2.33
N ASP A 89 -4.79 -11.67 -2.43
CA ASP A 89 -5.84 -12.21 -1.56
C ASP A 89 -5.57 -12.05 -0.05
N SER A 90 -4.31 -12.07 0.39
CA SER A 90 -3.95 -12.22 1.80
C SER A 90 -2.95 -11.17 2.29
N TRP A 91 -2.43 -10.32 1.41
CA TRP A 91 -1.47 -9.27 1.76
C TRP A 91 -1.47 -8.15 0.73
N LEU A 92 -0.79 -7.06 1.08
CA LEU A 92 -0.50 -5.97 0.16
C LEU A 92 0.95 -5.54 0.27
N THR A 93 1.49 -5.03 -0.82
CA THR A 93 2.82 -4.42 -0.88
C THR A 93 2.73 -3.04 -1.48
N LEU A 94 3.37 -2.07 -0.84
CA LEU A 94 3.64 -0.75 -1.37
C LEU A 94 5.08 -0.66 -1.84
N GLU A 95 5.28 -0.06 -3.01
CA GLU A 95 6.58 0.04 -3.66
C GLU A 95 6.81 1.44 -4.24
N THR A 96 7.97 2.01 -3.96
CA THR A 96 8.59 3.10 -4.74
C THR A 96 9.79 2.53 -5.50
N GLU A 97 10.49 3.33 -6.31
CA GLU A 97 11.73 2.90 -6.96
C GLU A 97 12.82 2.44 -5.97
N ARG A 98 12.72 2.82 -4.69
CA ARG A 98 13.78 2.64 -3.69
C ARG A 98 13.40 1.73 -2.55
N LYS A 99 12.12 1.65 -2.21
CA LYS A 99 11.64 1.05 -0.97
C LYS A 99 10.38 0.25 -1.18
N VAL A 100 10.24 -0.75 -0.31
CA VAL A 100 9.10 -1.67 -0.30
C VAL A 100 8.63 -1.80 1.14
N ALA A 101 7.33 -1.79 1.35
CA ALA A 101 6.70 -2.14 2.61
C ALA A 101 5.51 -3.07 2.35
N SER A 102 5.27 -4.02 3.24
CA SER A 102 4.16 -4.96 3.09
C SER A 102 3.37 -5.08 4.40
N SER A 103 2.14 -5.55 4.27
CA SER A 103 1.28 -5.88 5.40
C SER A 103 0.30 -6.97 4.99
N ASP A 104 -0.07 -7.79 5.97
CA ASP A 104 -0.96 -8.93 5.76
C ASP A 104 -2.41 -8.56 6.12
N PHE A 105 -3.35 -9.19 5.44
CA PHE A 105 -4.76 -9.21 5.82
C PHE A 105 -5.01 -10.34 6.82
N THR A 106 -6.01 -10.14 7.68
CA THR A 106 -6.43 -11.17 8.65
C THR A 106 -7.37 -12.20 8.02
N GLU A 107 -8.13 -11.79 7.00
CA GLU A 107 -9.00 -12.66 6.20
C GLU A 107 -8.58 -12.56 4.73
N GLU A 108 -8.82 -13.64 3.99
CA GLU A 108 -8.68 -13.62 2.53
C GLU A 108 -9.71 -12.66 1.92
N ILE A 109 -9.30 -11.96 0.88
CA ILE A 109 -10.12 -10.99 0.15
C ILE A 109 -10.18 -11.34 -1.33
N HIS A 110 -11.28 -10.97 -1.97
CA HIS A 110 -11.51 -11.15 -3.39
C HIS A 110 -11.14 -9.86 -4.14
N LEU A 111 -10.32 -9.94 -5.19
CA LEU A 111 -9.77 -8.75 -5.86
C LEU A 111 -10.58 -8.29 -7.08
N TRP A 112 -11.90 -8.40 -7.01
CA TRP A 112 -12.83 -8.07 -8.10
C TRP A 112 -14.11 -7.41 -7.61
N ASP A 113 -14.83 -6.76 -8.54
CA ASP A 113 -16.07 -6.05 -8.23
C ASP A 113 -17.27 -7.00 -8.17
N PRO A 114 -17.92 -7.16 -6.99
CA PRO A 114 -19.05 -8.06 -6.82
C PRO A 114 -20.35 -7.53 -7.41
N SER A 115 -20.38 -6.31 -7.96
CA SER A 115 -21.58 -5.72 -8.56
C SER A 115 -22.14 -6.53 -9.74
N ASN A 116 -21.30 -7.35 -10.39
CA ASN A 116 -21.69 -8.24 -11.48
C ASN A 116 -21.99 -9.68 -11.01
N VAL A 117 -21.86 -9.96 -9.72
CA VAL A 117 -22.12 -11.29 -9.15
C VAL A 117 -23.56 -11.35 -8.69
N ASN A 118 -24.28 -12.37 -9.18
CA ASN A 118 -25.58 -12.70 -8.60
C ASN A 118 -25.33 -13.03 -7.13
N TYR A 119 -26.12 -12.45 -6.22
CA TYR A 119 -26.07 -12.71 -4.76
C TYR A 119 -26.29 -14.18 -4.37
N THR A 120 -26.38 -15.09 -5.34
CA THR A 120 -26.35 -16.53 -5.20
C THR A 120 -25.30 -17.09 -6.16
N THR A 121 -24.28 -17.73 -5.62
CA THR A 121 -23.18 -18.38 -6.36
C THR A 121 -22.83 -19.72 -5.69
N ASN A 122 -21.89 -20.46 -6.27
CA ASN A 122 -21.29 -21.63 -5.63
C ASN A 122 -19.79 -21.43 -5.45
N GLU A 123 -19.17 -22.26 -4.61
CA GLU A 123 -17.74 -22.16 -4.28
C GLU A 123 -16.85 -22.19 -5.54
N SER A 124 -17.17 -23.03 -6.52
CA SER A 124 -16.38 -23.14 -7.75
C SER A 124 -16.45 -21.90 -8.65
N GLU A 125 -17.57 -21.17 -8.63
CA GLU A 125 -17.70 -19.90 -9.36
C GLU A 125 -16.94 -18.76 -8.67
N LEU A 126 -16.92 -18.77 -7.33
CA LEU A 126 -16.15 -17.85 -6.52
C LEU A 126 -14.64 -18.06 -6.75
N GLU A 127 -14.17 -19.31 -6.60
CA GLU A 127 -12.79 -19.72 -6.85
C GLU A 127 -12.34 -19.38 -8.28
N ARG A 128 -13.18 -19.68 -9.29
CA ARG A 128 -12.88 -19.31 -10.68
C ARG A 128 -12.74 -17.79 -10.87
N SER A 129 -13.49 -17.00 -10.11
CA SER A 129 -13.39 -15.53 -10.17
C SER A 129 -12.12 -15.04 -9.49
N ASP A 130 -11.71 -15.66 -8.39
CA ASP A 130 -10.45 -15.38 -7.70
C ASP A 130 -9.24 -15.74 -8.56
N ASP A 131 -9.26 -16.90 -9.23
CA ASP A 131 -8.22 -17.34 -10.17
C ASP A 131 -8.04 -16.37 -11.35
N GLN A 132 -9.10 -15.67 -11.75
CA GLN A 132 -9.06 -14.66 -12.81
C GLN A 132 -8.56 -13.30 -12.31
N ASN A 133 -8.52 -13.08 -11.00
CA ASN A 133 -8.21 -11.81 -10.36
C ASN A 133 -7.22 -12.03 -9.19
N THR A 134 -6.07 -12.62 -9.48
CA THR A 134 -5.06 -12.97 -8.46
C THR A 134 -4.27 -11.79 -7.92
N SER A 135 -4.29 -10.65 -8.60
CA SER A 135 -3.63 -9.44 -8.13
C SER A 135 -4.32 -8.18 -8.61
N LEU A 136 -4.26 -7.13 -7.79
CA LEU A 136 -4.72 -5.80 -8.15
C LEU A 136 -3.61 -4.78 -7.95
N LYS A 137 -3.34 -3.98 -8.97
CA LYS A 137 -2.37 -2.87 -8.93
C LYS A 137 -3.09 -1.53 -8.91
N ILE A 138 -2.75 -0.68 -7.96
CA ILE A 138 -3.20 0.72 -7.84
C ILE A 138 -1.98 1.64 -7.88
N VAL A 139 -2.01 2.68 -8.72
CA VAL A 139 -1.01 3.76 -8.71
C VAL A 139 -1.52 4.92 -7.85
N SER A 140 -0.71 5.34 -6.87
CA SER A 140 -1.08 6.45 -5.97
C SER A 140 -1.27 7.76 -6.74
N GLY A 141 -2.22 8.58 -6.29
CA GLY A 141 -2.54 9.87 -6.92
C GLY A 141 -3.33 9.77 -8.24
N GLU A 142 -3.30 8.61 -8.91
CA GLU A 142 -3.95 8.41 -10.21
C GLU A 142 -5.25 7.62 -10.09
N GLU A 143 -5.21 6.53 -9.33
CA GLU A 143 -6.31 5.57 -9.25
C GLU A 143 -7.01 5.64 -7.89
N ARG A 144 -8.18 5.04 -7.76
CA ARG A 144 -8.88 4.91 -6.49
C ARG A 144 -9.35 3.48 -6.34
N PHE A 145 -9.56 3.05 -5.11
CA PHE A 145 -10.04 1.71 -4.83
C PHE A 145 -11.05 1.74 -3.70
N LYS A 146 -11.82 0.67 -3.63
CA LYS A 146 -12.87 0.49 -2.64
C LYS A 146 -12.77 -0.91 -2.08
N VAL A 147 -13.08 -1.02 -0.80
CA VAL A 147 -13.24 -2.30 -0.11
C VAL A 147 -14.71 -2.43 0.28
N VAL A 148 -15.31 -3.56 -0.02
CA VAL A 148 -16.72 -3.87 0.26
C VAL A 148 -16.79 -5.17 1.02
N ARG A 149 -17.51 -5.18 2.14
CA ARG A 149 -17.98 -6.41 2.78
C ARG A 149 -19.44 -6.58 2.39
N CYS A 150 -19.81 -7.72 1.83
CA CYS A 150 -21.20 -8.00 1.53
C CYS A 150 -21.57 -9.45 1.76
N GLU A 151 -22.86 -9.65 2.00
CA GLU A 151 -23.50 -10.94 2.08
C GLU A 151 -23.62 -11.59 0.69
N LEU A 152 -23.21 -12.85 0.58
CA LEU A 152 -23.43 -13.72 -0.56
C LEU A 152 -24.11 -15.01 -0.09
N ILE A 153 -25.00 -15.56 -0.92
CA ILE A 153 -25.52 -16.91 -0.73
C ILE A 153 -24.60 -17.85 -1.51
N VAL A 154 -23.71 -18.54 -0.82
CA VAL A 154 -22.76 -19.47 -1.42
C VAL A 154 -23.21 -20.89 -1.10
N SER A 155 -23.52 -21.68 -2.13
CA SER A 155 -24.00 -23.06 -1.98
C SER A 155 -25.24 -23.20 -1.08
N GLY A 156 -26.07 -22.17 -1.01
CA GLY A 156 -27.29 -22.13 -0.20
C GLY A 156 -27.10 -21.59 1.23
N GLU A 157 -25.89 -21.21 1.62
CA GLU A 157 -25.59 -20.62 2.92
C GLU A 157 -25.23 -19.14 2.80
N ILE A 158 -25.67 -18.35 3.78
CA ILE A 158 -25.31 -16.94 3.88
C ILE A 158 -23.88 -16.83 4.40
N GLN A 159 -23.00 -16.23 3.62
CA GLN A 159 -21.60 -15.97 3.96
C GLN A 159 -21.27 -14.49 3.71
N TYR A 160 -20.39 -13.92 4.53
CA TYR A 160 -19.89 -12.56 4.32
C TYR A 160 -18.50 -12.61 3.69
N HIS A 161 -18.33 -11.89 2.59
CA HIS A 161 -17.08 -11.86 1.83
C HIS A 161 -16.59 -10.43 1.64
N THR A 162 -15.27 -10.26 1.66
CA THR A 162 -14.61 -8.97 1.45
C THR A 162 -14.07 -8.87 0.04
N PHE A 163 -14.44 -7.81 -0.67
CA PHE A 163 -14.04 -7.51 -2.04
C PHE A 163 -13.21 -6.23 -2.08
N LEU A 164 -12.16 -6.20 -2.89
CA LEU A 164 -11.30 -5.06 -3.12
C LEU A 164 -11.09 -4.86 -4.61
N TYR A 165 -11.46 -3.69 -5.12
CA TYR A 165 -11.39 -3.42 -6.56
C TYR A 165 -11.20 -1.93 -6.85
N LYS A 166 -10.78 -1.63 -8.09
CA LYS A 166 -10.66 -0.26 -8.60
C LYS A 166 -12.03 0.40 -8.63
N TRP A 167 -12.10 1.63 -8.12
CA TRP A 167 -13.31 2.43 -8.14
C TRP A 167 -13.09 3.64 -9.05
N ASN A 168 -13.88 3.72 -10.12
CA ASN A 168 -13.90 4.84 -11.06
C ASN A 168 -14.82 5.96 -10.59
#